data_AF-A0A538KVQ4-F1
#
_entry.id   AF-A0A538KVQ4-F1
#
_cell.length_a   1.000
_cell.length_b   1.000
_cell.length_c   1.000
_cell.angle_alpha   90.00
_cell.angle_beta   90.00
_cell.angle_gamma   90.00
#
_symmetry.space_group_name_H-M   'P 1'
#
loop_
_entity.id
_entity.type
_entity.pdbx_description
1 polymer ?
#
loop_
_entity_poly.entity_id
_entity_poly.type
_entity_poly.pdbx_seq_one_letter_code
_entity_poly.pdbx_strand_id
1 'polypeptide(L)' 'MANSDPRIETLEREITTLVEQRQTLRAAGAEARELERNRREIVARQHTLSETLISIYAPQPAFAIA' A
#
# COMPACT_ATOMS: atom_id res chain seq x y z
N MET A 1 9.20 19.62 5.20
CA MET A 1 8.69 18.40 4.52
C MET A 1 8.25 17.47 5.64
N ALA A 2 7.00 17.01 5.60
CA ALA A 2 6.45 16.21 6.70
C ALA A 2 7.36 15.01 6.94
N ASN A 3 7.70 14.76 8.21
CA ASN A 3 8.42 13.57 8.63
C ASN A 3 7.49 12.37 8.35
N SER A 4 7.59 11.78 7.16
CA SER A 4 6.81 10.60 6.80
C SER A 4 7.23 9.47 7.73
N ASP A 5 6.26 8.87 8.40
CA ASP A 5 6.51 7.72 9.24
C ASP A 5 7.23 6.64 8.40
N PRO A 6 8.32 6.02 8.89
CA PRO A 6 9.10 5.06 8.09
C PRO A 6 8.25 3.87 7.61
N ARG A 7 7.13 3.57 8.28
CA ARG A 7 6.16 2.55 7.84
C ARG A 7 5.42 2.99 6.57
N ILE A 8 5.06 4.27 6.45
CA ILE A 8 4.45 4.84 5.24
C ILE A 8 5.44 4.73 4.08
N GLU A 9 6.68 5.19 4.26
CA GLU A 9 7.71 5.14 3.21
C GLU A 9 7.99 3.71 2.74
N THR A 10 8.00 2.75 3.66
CA THR A 10 8.19 1.33 3.34
C THR A 10 7.04 0.80 2.49
N LEU A 11 5.79 1.07 2.89
CA LEU A 11 4.61 0.61 2.15
C LEU A 11 4.52 1.24 0.76
N GLU A 12 4.83 2.53 0.62
CA GLU A 12 4.88 3.21 -0.68
C GLU A 12 5.93 2.59 -1.62
N ARG A 13 7.12 2.25 -1.07
CA ARG A 13 8.18 1.56 -1.83
C ARG A 13 7.73 0.17 -2.27
N GLU A 14 7.13 -0.60 -1.37
CA GLU A 14 6.64 -1.95 -1.69
C GLU A 14 5.55 -1.93 -2.77
N ILE A 15 4.59 -0.98 -2.68
CA ILE A 15 3.56 -0.79 -3.70
C ILE A 15 4.21 -0.45 -5.05
N THR A 16 5.20 0.46 -5.06
CA THR A 16 5.93 0.83 -6.27
C THR A 16 6.60 -0.39 -6.90
N THR A 17 7.33 -1.17 -6.12
CA THR A 17 7.96 -2.41 -6.58
C THR A 17 6.94 -3.41 -7.14
N LEU A 18 5.78 -3.58 -6.49
CA LEU A 18 4.73 -4.49 -6.98
C LEU A 18 4.11 -4.00 -8.29
N VAL A 19 3.97 -2.68 -8.48
CA VAL A 19 3.49 -2.10 -9.74
C VAL A 19 4.51 -2.28 -10.85
N GLU A 20 5.80 -2.08 -10.57
CA GLU A 20 6.89 -2.36 -11.54
C GLU A 20 6.88 -3.83 -11.95
N GLN A 21 6.82 -4.75 -10.98
CA GLN A 21 6.68 -6.18 -11.23
C GLN A 21 5.46 -6.50 -12.10
N ARG A 22 4.34 -5.80 -11.87
CA ARG A 22 3.14 -5.95 -12.69
C ARG A 22 3.39 -5.60 -14.15
N GLN A 23 4.14 -4.52 -14.40
CA GLN A 23 4.47 -4.11 -15.76
C GLN A 23 5.40 -5.12 -16.42
N THR A 24 6.38 -5.65 -15.69
CA THR A 24 7.24 -6.74 -16.17
C THR A 24 6.43 -7.99 -16.51
N LEU A 25 5.50 -8.42 -15.64
CA LEU A 25 4.63 -9.56 -15.90
C LEU A 25 3.78 -9.35 -17.16
N ARG A 26 3.22 -8.16 -17.35
CA ARG A 26 2.46 -7.82 -18.56
C ARG A 26 3.32 -7.84 -19.82
N ALA A 27 4.52 -7.25 -19.76
CA ALA A 27 5.45 -7.22 -20.88
C ALA A 27 5.92 -8.63 -21.27
N ALA A 28 6.05 -9.54 -20.30
CA ALA A 28 6.40 -10.93 -20.51
C ALA A 28 5.22 -11.82 -20.95
N GLY A 29 4.00 -11.28 -21.04
CA GLY A 29 2.81 -12.06 -21.38
C GLY A 29 2.42 -13.07 -20.29
N ALA A 30 2.67 -12.75 -19.01
CA ALA A 30 2.40 -13.64 -17.89
C ALA A 30 0.94 -14.08 -17.81
N GLU A 31 0.73 -15.24 -17.19
CA GLU A 31 -0.59 -15.85 -17.07
C GLU A 31 -1.53 -15.02 -16.18
N ALA A 32 -2.83 -15.11 -16.45
CA ALA A 32 -3.86 -14.39 -15.69
C ALA A 32 -3.76 -14.64 -14.18
N ARG A 33 -3.37 -15.86 -13.77
CA ARG A 33 -3.17 -16.23 -12.36
C ARG A 33 -2.02 -15.48 -11.70
N GLU A 34 -0.95 -15.17 -12.43
CA GLU A 34 0.19 -14.42 -11.90
C GLU A 34 -0.17 -12.93 -11.75
N LEU A 35 -0.86 -12.38 -12.76
CA LEU A 35 -1.39 -11.03 -12.71
C LEU A 35 -2.40 -10.84 -11.57
N GLU A 36 -3.25 -11.84 -11.30
CA GLU A 36 -4.21 -11.78 -10.19
C GLU A 36 -3.51 -11.87 -8.83
N ARG A 37 -2.49 -12.73 -8.70
CA ARG A 37 -1.67 -12.79 -7.47
C ARG A 37 -1.01 -11.44 -7.17
N ASN A 38 -0.33 -10.87 -8.16
CA ASN A 38 0.28 -9.54 -8.03
C ASN A 38 -0.77 -8.45 -7.71
N ARG A 39 -1.96 -8.50 -8.34
CA ARG A 39 -3.04 -7.54 -8.05
C ARG A 39 -3.49 -7.62 -6.58
N ARG A 40 -3.68 -8.82 -6.05
CA ARG A 40 -4.08 -9.02 -4.65
C ARG A 40 -3.05 -8.46 -3.69
N GLU A 41 -1.77 -8.65 -3.99
CA GLU A 41 -0.69 -8.14 -3.13
C GLU A 41 -0.64 -6.61 -3.15
N ILE A 42 -0.79 -5.97 -4.32
CA ILE A 42 -0.89 -4.50 -4.42
C ILE A 42 -2.02 -3.98 -3.54
N VAL A 43 -3.22 -4.56 -3.68
CA VAL A 43 -4.40 -4.12 -2.91
C VAL A 43 -4.19 -4.33 -1.41
N ALA A 44 -3.56 -5.44 -1.01
CA ALA A 44 -3.26 -5.68 0.40
C ALA A 44 -2.32 -4.61 0.98
N ARG A 45 -1.23 -4.26 0.28
CA ARG A 45 -0.32 -3.19 0.75
C ARG A 45 -0.99 -1.82 0.76
N GLN A 46 -1.81 -1.52 -0.24
CA GLN A 46 -2.59 -0.27 -0.28
C GLN A 46 -3.58 -0.17 0.88
N HIS A 47 -4.23 -1.28 1.25
CA HIS A 47 -5.10 -1.34 2.42
C HIS A 47 -4.32 -1.03 3.70
N THR A 48 -3.19 -1.71 3.91
CA THR A 48 -2.32 -1.46 5.07
C THR A 48 -1.81 -0.02 5.12
N LEU A 49 -1.46 0.57 3.97
CA LEU A 49 -1.07 1.97 3.88
C LEU A 49 -2.22 2.89 4.30
N SER A 50 -3.44 2.63 3.81
CA SER A 50 -4.61 3.40 4.21
C SER A 50 -4.87 3.32 5.71
N GLU A 51 -4.81 2.12 6.31
CA GLU A 51 -4.97 1.93 7.76
C GLU A 51 -3.88 2.64 8.55
N THR A 52 -2.64 2.60 8.07
CA THR A 52 -1.49 3.26 8.70
C THR A 52 -1.66 4.78 8.68
N LEU A 53 -2.08 5.35 7.55
CA LEU A 53 -2.35 6.78 7.42
C LEU A 53 -3.49 7.22 8.35
N ILE A 54 -4.58 6.44 8.41
CA ILE A 54 -5.68 6.70 9.34
C ILE A 54 -5.17 6.65 10.78
N SER A 55 -4.42 5.61 11.16
CA SER A 55 -3.92 5.47 12.52
C SER A 55 -2.99 6.61 12.96
N ILE A 56 -2.23 7.21 12.04
CA ILE A 56 -1.26 8.27 12.36
C ILE A 56 -1.92 9.64 12.34
N TYR A 57 -2.81 9.90 11.38
CA TYR A 57 -3.31 11.25 11.10
C TYR A 57 -4.78 11.45 11.44
N ALA A 58 -5.55 10.41 11.76
CA ALA A 58 -6.93 10.60 12.15
C ALA A 58 -6.99 11.40 13.47
N PRO A 59 -7.75 12.50 13.51
CA PRO A 59 -7.98 13.22 14.75
C PRO A 59 -8.66 12.29 15.74
N GLN A 60 -8.16 12.25 16.98
CA GLN A 60 -8.86 11.53 18.05
C GLN A 60 -10.25 12.15 18.21
N PRO A 61 -11.32 11.33 18.24
CA PRO A 61 -12.67 11.87 18.41
C PRO A 61 -12.73 12.61 19.74
N ALA A 62 -13.17 13.88 19.70
CA ALA A 62 -13.23 14.78 20.85
C ALA A 62 -14.07 14.25 22.04
N PHE A 63 -14.89 13.21 21.81
CA PHE A 63 -15.70 12.54 22.82
C PHE A 63 -14.98 11.40 23.56
N ALA A 64 -13.74 11.05 23.21
CA ALA A 64 -12.95 10.05 23.93
C ALA A 64 -12.29 10.60 25.22
N ILE A 65 -12.53 11.87 25.56
CA ILE A 65 -12.09 12.52 26.80
C ILE A 65 -13.34 12.77 27.66
N ALA A 66 -13.81 11.74 28.36
CA ALA A 66 -14.83 11.84 29.41
C ALA A 66 -14.48 10.88 30.55
#